data_AF-A0A2A4F9N6-F1
#
_entry.id   AF-A0A2A4F9N6-F1
#
_cell.length_a   1.000
_cell.length_b   1.000
_cell.length_c   1.000
_cell.angle_alpha   90.00
_cell.angle_beta   90.00
_cell.angle_gamma   90.00
#
_symmetry.space_group_name_H-M   'P 1'
#
loop_
_entity.id
_entity.type
_entity.pdbx_description
1 polymer ?
#
loop_
_entity_poly.entity_id
_entity_poly.type
_entity_poly.pdbx_seq_one_letter_code
_entity_poly.pdbx_strand_id
1 'polypeptide(L)' 'MRKHPLRMLTGAALLVMLVLVFAFNAINLKEAYGDGPPYYARTTNMDKWTDPLPMLGIVDGAMLVAIGAYFFWIRRHR' A
#
# COMPACT_ATOMS: atom_id res chain seq x y z
N MET A 1 -15.39 14.80 -25.98
CA MET A 1 -16.15 15.18 -24.77
C MET A 1 -16.22 13.97 -23.83
N ARG A 2 -15.27 13.67 -22.94
CA ARG A 2 -15.37 13.81 -21.45
C ARG A 2 -14.09 13.24 -20.76
N LYS A 3 -12.87 13.47 -21.29
CA LYS A 3 -11.63 12.86 -20.73
C LYS A 3 -11.22 13.45 -19.36
N HIS A 4 -11.65 14.68 -19.06
CA HIS A 4 -11.33 15.36 -17.80
C HIS A 4 -11.97 14.74 -16.55
N PRO A 5 -13.28 14.44 -16.50
CA PRO A 5 -13.88 13.82 -15.32
C PRO A 5 -13.31 12.42 -15.05
N LEU A 6 -13.01 11.64 -16.10
CA LEU A 6 -12.40 10.32 -15.92
C LEU A 6 -11.01 10.42 -15.27
N ARG A 7 -10.16 11.35 -15.72
CA ARG A 7 -8.84 11.59 -15.10
C ARG A 7 -8.95 11.97 -13.63
N MET A 8 -9.90 12.83 -13.30
CA MET A 8 -10.15 13.27 -11.92
C MET A 8 -10.65 12.12 -11.04
N LEU A 9 -11.60 11.32 -11.54
CA LEU A 9 -12.12 10.14 -10.84
C LEU A 9 -11.03 9.10 -10.61
N THR A 10 -10.22 8.77 -11.62
CA THR A 10 -9.10 7.83 -11.47
C THR A 10 -8.07 8.35 -10.47
N GLY A 11 -7.75 9.65 -10.50
CA GLY A 11 -6.83 10.26 -9.54
C GLY A 11 -7.37 10.20 -8.11
N ALA A 12 -8.65 10.52 -7.91
CA ALA A 12 -9.31 10.42 -6.61
C ALA A 12 -9.33 8.97 -6.09
N ALA A 13 -9.63 8.00 -6.96
CA ALA A 13 -9.60 6.58 -6.62
C ALA A 13 -8.19 6.12 -6.19
N LEU A 14 -7.14 6.57 -6.88
CA LEU A 14 -5.75 6.29 -6.49
C LEU A 14 -5.39 6.91 -5.14
N LEU A 15 -5.86 8.12 -4.84
CA LEU A 15 -5.64 8.72 -3.52
C LEU A 15 -6.33 7.92 -2.40
N VAL A 16 -7.57 7.47 -2.63
CA VAL A 16 -8.26 6.59 -1.67
C VAL A 16 -7.50 5.27 -1.49
N MET A 17 -7.06 4.63 -2.59
CA MET A 17 -6.24 3.43 -2.51
C MET A 17 -4.94 3.66 -1.74
N LEU A 18 -4.28 4.81 -1.91
CA LEU A 18 -3.06 5.14 -1.17
C LEU A 18 -3.30 5.18 0.33
N VAL A 19 -4.41 5.81 0.77
CA VAL A 19 -4.81 5.86 2.18
C VAL A 19 -5.09 4.44 2.71
N LEU A 20 -5.76 3.60 1.92
CA LEU A 20 -6.03 2.22 2.30
C LEU A 20 -4.76 1.38 2.41
N VAL A 21 -3.81 1.50 1.49
CA VAL A 21 -2.50 0.85 1.55
C VAL A 21 -1.72 1.30 2.78
N PHE A 22 -1.76 2.59 3.11
CA PHE A 22 -1.15 3.11 4.33
C PHE A 22 -1.78 2.51 5.59
N ALA A 23 -3.11 2.48 5.68
CA ALA A 23 -3.82 1.88 6.81
C ALA A 23 -3.53 0.38 6.92
N PHE A 24 -3.49 -0.34 5.79
CA PHE A 24 -3.16 -1.76 5.73
C PHE A 24 -1.74 -2.03 6.27
N ASN A 25 -0.76 -1.25 5.85
CA ASN A 25 0.60 -1.30 6.40
C ASN A 25 0.61 -1.05 7.91
N ALA A 26 -0.04 0.01 8.37
CA ALA A 26 -0.07 0.37 9.79
C ALA A 26 -0.66 -0.74 10.67
N ILE A 27 -1.76 -1.36 10.23
CA ILE A 27 -2.40 -2.47 10.95
C ILE A 27 -1.47 -3.69 10.98
N ASN A 28 -0.96 -4.13 9.83
CA ASN A 28 -0.11 -5.33 9.76
C ASN A 28 1.20 -5.17 10.54
N LEU A 29 1.83 -3.99 10.46
CA LEU A 29 3.03 -3.71 11.24
C LEU A 29 2.73 -3.68 12.74
N LYS A 30 1.62 -3.06 13.15
CA LYS A 30 1.20 -3.06 14.56
C LYS A 30 0.88 -4.47 15.07
N GLU A 31 0.23 -5.30 14.26
CA GLU A 31 -0.06 -6.69 14.63
C GLU A 31 1.20 -7.54 14.71
N ALA A 32 2.16 -7.36 13.80
CA ALA A 32 3.39 -8.14 13.76
C ALA A 32 4.42 -7.70 14.81
N TYR A 33 4.49 -6.40 15.12
CA TYR A 33 5.54 -5.78 15.93
C TYR A 33 5.04 -5.05 17.19
N GLY A 34 3.73 -4.85 17.38
CA GLY A 34 3.18 -4.26 18.61
C GLY A 34 3.78 -2.90 19.00
N ASP A 35 3.92 -2.66 20.31
CA ASP A 35 4.44 -1.41 20.89
C ASP A 35 5.99 -1.37 21.03
N GLY A 36 6.68 -2.40 20.54
CA GLY A 36 8.14 -2.49 20.60
C GLY A 36 8.67 -3.86 21.04
N PRO A 37 10.01 -4.01 21.10
CA PRO A 37 10.65 -5.22 21.58
C PRO A 37 10.28 -5.54 23.05
N PRO A 38 10.18 -6.82 23.44
CA PRO A 38 10.37 -8.02 22.62
C PRO A 38 9.08 -8.33 21.86
N TYR A 39 9.12 -8.29 20.53
CA TYR A 39 7.97 -8.56 19.67
C TYR A 39 7.42 -9.95 20.00
N TYR A 40 6.39 -10.01 20.85
CA TYR A 40 6.06 -11.22 21.61
C TYR A 40 5.77 -12.39 20.66
N ALA A 41 5.10 -12.11 19.55
CA ALA A 41 4.85 -13.08 18.48
C ALA A 41 6.14 -13.64 17.85
N ARG A 42 7.21 -12.83 17.73
CA ARG A 42 8.53 -13.20 17.22
C ARG A 42 9.43 -13.90 18.23
N THR A 43 9.08 -13.91 19.52
CA THR A 43 9.90 -14.58 20.56
C THR A 43 9.22 -15.78 21.20
N THR A 44 7.88 -15.80 21.24
CA THR A 44 7.11 -16.89 21.90
C THR A 44 6.35 -17.80 20.94
N ASN A 45 6.15 -17.39 19.67
CA ASN A 45 5.36 -18.15 18.71
C ASN A 45 6.03 -18.12 17.32
N MET A 46 7.36 -18.31 17.30
CA MET A 46 8.20 -18.19 16.11
C MET A 46 7.82 -19.16 15.00
N ASP A 47 7.27 -20.31 15.34
CA ASP A 47 6.77 -21.33 14.43
C ASP A 47 5.53 -20.87 13.64
N LYS A 48 4.78 -19.89 14.16
CA LYS A 48 3.58 -19.33 13.52
C LYS A 48 3.79 -17.91 13.02
N TRP A 49 4.85 -17.25 13.47
CA TRP A 49 5.14 -15.89 13.09
C TRP A 49 5.62 -15.81 11.64
N THR A 50 4.98 -14.97 10.84
CA THR A 50 5.37 -14.68 9.46
C THR A 50 5.80 -13.23 9.37
N ASP A 51 6.93 -12.97 8.70
CA ASP A 51 7.37 -11.61 8.44
C ASP A 51 6.39 -10.90 7.49
N PRO A 52 5.75 -9.78 7.88
CA PRO A 52 4.81 -9.10 7.00
C PRO A 52 5.52 -8.35 5.86
N LEU A 53 6.80 -7.98 6.03
CA LEU A 53 7.51 -7.07 5.12
C LEU A 53 7.53 -7.52 3.65
N PRO A 54 7.74 -8.81 3.31
CA PRO A 54 7.68 -9.25 1.93
C PRO A 54 6.34 -8.99 1.26
N MET A 55 5.23 -9.26 1.96
CA MET A 55 3.88 -9.03 1.42
C MET A 55 3.57 -7.54 1.32
N LEU A 56 3.89 -6.77 2.37
CA LEU A 56 3.72 -5.31 2.38
C LEU A 56 4.50 -4.64 1.24
N GLY A 57 5.75 -5.05 1.02
CA GLY A 57 6.58 -4.53 -0.06
C GLY A 57 6.01 -4.80 -1.47
N ILE A 58 5.36 -5.95 -1.68
CA ILE A 58 4.67 -6.24 -2.94
C ILE A 58 3.48 -5.30 -3.14
N VAL A 59 2.68 -5.07 -2.10
CA VAL A 59 1.52 -4.16 -2.14
C VAL A 59 1.96 -2.72 -2.41
N ASP A 60 2.99 -2.26 -1.71
CA ASP A 60 3.56 -0.92 -1.91
C ASP A 60 4.13 -0.74 -3.31
N GLY A 61 4.87 -1.74 -3.81
CA GLY A 61 5.39 -1.76 -5.18
C GLY A 61 4.28 -1.69 -6.22
N ALA A 62 3.20 -2.45 -6.05
CA ALA A 62 2.03 -2.39 -6.93
C ALA A 62 1.38 -1.00 -6.93
N MET A 63 1.25 -0.37 -5.75
CA MET A 63 0.71 0.98 -5.64
C MET A 63 1.57 2.02 -6.36
N LEU A 64 2.90 1.94 -6.22
CA LEU A 64 3.83 2.82 -6.94
C LEU A 64 3.74 2.63 -8.46
N VAL A 65 3.63 1.39 -8.94
CA VAL A 65 3.43 1.10 -10.37
C VAL A 65 2.12 1.71 -10.87
N ALA A 66 1.03 1.59 -10.12
CA ALA A 66 -0.26 2.18 -10.48
C ALA A 66 -0.20 3.71 -10.57
N ILE A 67 0.44 4.36 -9.60
CA ILE A 67 0.67 5.81 -9.60
C ILE A 67 1.54 6.23 -10.81
N GLY A 68 2.64 5.52 -11.05
CA GLY A 68 3.54 5.77 -12.18
C GLY A 68 2.82 5.62 -13.53
N ALA A 69 2.02 4.56 -13.69
CA ALA A 69 1.20 4.33 -14.87
C ALA A 69 0.18 5.45 -15.11
N TYR A 70 -0.47 5.95 -14.04
CA TYR A 70 -1.39 7.08 -14.12
C TYR A 70 -0.70 8.37 -14.58
N PHE A 71 0.48 8.69 -14.01
CA PHE A 71 1.27 9.85 -14.45
C PHE A 71 1.74 9.72 -15.90
N PHE A 72 2.23 8.54 -16.30
CA PHE A 72 2.63 8.26 -17.67
C PHE A 72 1.45 8.43 -18.64
N TRP A 73 0.28 7.92 -18.28
CA TRP A 73 -0.94 8.03 -19.07
C TRP A 73 -1.39 9.50 -19.22
N ILE A 74 -1.40 10.30 -18.15
CA ILE A 74 -1.73 11.72 -18.25
C ILE A 74 -0.73 12.45 -19.14
N ARG A 75 0.58 12.19 -18.97
CA ARG A 75 1.63 12.86 -19.75
C ARG A 75 1.53 12.54 -21.24
N ARG A 76 1.22 11.30 -21.61
CA ARG A 76 1.06 10.87 -23.01
C ARG A 76 -0.15 11.49 -23.71
N HIS A 77 -1.17 11.90 -22.96
CA HIS A 77 -2.42 12.46 -23.49
C HIS A 77 -2.66 13.91 -23.10
N ARG A 78 -1.62 14.62 -22.65
CA ARG A 78 -1.57 16.09 -22.73
C ARG A 78 -1.16 16.47 -24.15
#